data_AF-A0A921GLV9-F1
#
_entry.id   AF-A0A921GLV9-F1
#
_cell.length_a   1.000
_cell.length_b   1.000
_cell.length_c   1.000
_cell.angle_alpha   90.00
_cell.angle_beta   90.00
_cell.angle_gamma   90.00
#
_symmetry.space_group_name_H-M   'P 1'
#
loop_
_entity.id
_entity.type
_entity.pdbx_description
1 polymer ?
#
loop_
_entity_poly.entity_id
_entity_poly.type
_entity_poly.pdbx_seq_one_letter_code
_entity_poly.pdbx_strand_id
1 'polypeptide(L)'
;MPDPVLALDLGGTKIRGALVHGAGGTAARPNLEGLAEAPTPAAHGPEAILGAVAALAERIRAGTRVSAVGLSSAGVIDSARGRVTHATSSLAG
;
A
#
# COMPACT_ATOMS: atom_id res chain seq x y z
N MET A 1 -15.39 -0.89 17.54
CA MET A 1 -14.11 -1.52 17.14
C MET A 1 -13.14 -0.39 16.82
N PRO A 2 -11.84 -0.52 17.09
CA PRO A 2 -10.87 0.53 16.72
C PRO A 2 -10.90 0.78 15.21
N ASP A 3 -10.60 2.01 14.78
CA ASP A 3 -10.51 2.36 13.37
C ASP A 3 -9.49 1.45 12.67
N PRO A 4 -9.81 0.89 11.48
CA PRO A 4 -8.93 -0.03 10.77
C PRO A 4 -7.64 0.65 10.32
N VAL A 5 -6.62 -0.16 10.01
CA VAL A 5 -5.42 0.29 9.30
C VAL A 5 -5.64 0.06 7.81
N LEU A 6 -5.34 1.06 6.97
CA LEU A 6 -5.24 0.83 5.52
C LEU A 6 -3.88 0.24 5.20
N ALA A 7 -3.84 -1.00 4.74
CA ALA A 7 -2.61 -1.65 4.30
C ALA A 7 -2.52 -1.64 2.77
N LEU A 8 -1.36 -1.24 2.26
CA LEU A 8 -1.04 -1.17 0.84
C LEU A 8 0.27 -1.92 0.57
N ASP A 9 0.30 -2.68 -0.51
CA ASP A 9 1.47 -3.42 -0.98
C ASP A 9 1.79 -3.00 -2.42
N LEU A 10 2.85 -2.22 -2.58
CA LEU A 10 3.36 -1.74 -3.87
C LEU A 10 4.35 -2.75 -4.45
N GLY A 11 3.85 -3.67 -5.25
CA GLY A 11 4.66 -4.54 -6.10
C GLY A 11 5.13 -3.85 -7.38
N GLY A 12 6.08 -4.48 -8.10
CA GLY A 12 6.59 -3.95 -9.36
C GLY A 12 5.58 -3.95 -10.51
N THR A 13 4.52 -4.76 -10.41
CA THR A 13 3.49 -4.88 -11.43
C THR A 13 2.09 -4.63 -10.92
N LYS A 14 1.85 -4.82 -9.61
CA LYS A 14 0.55 -4.67 -8.98
C LYS A 14 0.69 -3.91 -7.67
N ILE A 15 -0.29 -3.08 -7.39
CA ILE A 15 -0.57 -2.47 -6.09
C ILE A 15 -1.77 -3.21 -5.51
N ARG A 16 -1.67 -3.66 -4.27
CA ARG A 16 -2.78 -4.30 -3.54
C ARG A 16 -3.07 -3.54 -2.26
N GLY A 17 -4.28 -3.68 -1.74
CA GLY A 17 -4.57 -3.20 -0.41
C GLY A 17 -5.89 -3.66 0.15
N ALA A 18 -6.08 -3.40 1.44
CA ALA A 18 -7.29 -3.70 2.20
C ALA A 18 -7.35 -2.84 3.47
N LEU A 19 -8.55 -2.72 4.04
CA LEU A 19 -8.72 -2.33 5.43
C LEU A 19 -8.44 -3.53 6.33
N VAL A 20 -7.58 -3.35 7.32
CA VAL A 20 -7.16 -4.37 8.27
C VAL A 20 -7.76 -4.04 9.63
N HIS A 21 -8.68 -4.89 10.09
CA HIS A 21 -9.33 -4.78 11.39
C HIS A 21 -8.63 -5.66 12.43
N GLY A 22 -8.46 -5.13 13.64
CA GLY A 22 -7.82 -5.85 14.74
C GLY A 22 -6.29 -5.92 14.67
N ALA A 23 -5.66 -5.06 13.85
CA ALA A 23 -4.19 -4.95 13.81
C ALA A 23 -3.64 -4.56 15.19
N GLY A 24 -2.59 -5.27 15.65
CA GLY A 24 -1.94 -5.01 16.94
C GLY A 24 -2.61 -5.66 18.18
N GLY A 25 -3.71 -6.38 17.99
CA GLY A 25 -4.32 -7.19 19.06
C GLY A 25 -3.61 -8.54 19.26
N THR A 26 -3.75 -9.11 20.46
CA THR A 26 -3.29 -10.47 20.79
C THR A 26 -4.24 -11.58 20.31
N ALA A 27 -5.38 -11.19 19.73
CA ALA A 27 -6.42 -12.09 19.23
C ALA A 27 -6.12 -12.62 17.82
N ALA A 28 -6.98 -13.56 17.36
CA ALA A 28 -6.92 -14.28 16.08
C ALA A 28 -6.60 -13.41 14.85
N ARG A 29 -6.20 -14.08 13.74
CA ARG A 29 -5.79 -13.46 12.47
C ARG A 29 -6.63 -12.21 12.13
N PRO A 30 -5.98 -11.10 11.73
CA PRO A 30 -6.69 -9.87 11.40
C PRO A 30 -7.73 -10.10 10.30
N ASN A 31 -8.86 -9.39 10.39
CA ASN A 31 -9.91 -9.43 9.37
C ASN A 31 -9.60 -8.41 8.27
N LEU A 32 -9.79 -8.80 7.01
CA LEU A 32 -9.54 -7.96 5.84
C LEU A 32 -10.86 -7.59 5.17
N GLU A 33 -11.03 -6.30 4.90
CA GLU A 33 -12.19 -5.74 4.20
C GLU A 33 -11.74 -4.89 3.01
N GLY A 34 -12.57 -4.85 1.96
CA GLY A 34 -12.33 -3.96 0.82
C GLY A 34 -11.08 -4.30 0.02
N LEU A 35 -10.73 -5.59 -0.11
CA LEU A 35 -9.57 -6.02 -0.90
C LEU A 35 -9.69 -5.49 -2.33
N ALA A 36 -8.66 -4.78 -2.78
CA ALA A 36 -8.60 -4.28 -4.15
C ALA A 36 -7.17 -4.29 -4.68
N GLU A 37 -7.06 -4.36 -6.01
CA GLU A 37 -5.77 -4.23 -6.69
C GLU A 37 -5.85 -3.27 -7.89
N ALA A 38 -4.69 -2.77 -8.30
CA ALA A 38 -4.48 -1.94 -9.47
C ALA A 38 -3.12 -2.29 -10.11
N PRO A 39 -2.93 -2.07 -11.42
CA PRO A 39 -1.60 -2.19 -12.03
C PRO A 39 -0.65 -1.11 -11.49
N THR A 40 0.64 -1.44 -11.35
CA THR A 40 1.69 -0.47 -11.06
C THR A 40 2.11 0.21 -12.37
N PRO A 41 1.92 1.52 -12.55
CA PRO A 41 2.25 2.22 -13.79
C PRO A 41 3.75 2.54 -13.88
N ALA A 42 4.59 1.52 -13.71
CA ALA A 42 6.05 1.56 -13.71
C ALA A 42 6.66 2.43 -14.82
N ALA A 43 6.20 2.23 -16.05
CA ALA A 43 6.70 2.90 -17.25
C ALA A 43 6.40 4.41 -17.27
N HIS A 44 5.50 4.90 -16.41
CA HIS A 44 5.08 6.30 -16.33
C HIS A 44 5.78 7.05 -15.19
N GLY A 45 6.73 6.41 -14.49
CA GLY A 45 7.55 7.04 -13.46
C GLY A 45 6.92 7.15 -12.07
N PRO A 46 7.67 7.69 -11.08
CA PRO A 46 7.31 7.64 -9.67
C PRO A 46 6.02 8.40 -9.32
N GLU A 47 5.75 9.55 -9.95
CA GLU A 47 4.53 10.31 -9.71
C GLU A 47 3.27 9.53 -10.13
N ALA A 48 3.33 8.82 -11.26
CA ALA A 48 2.23 7.96 -11.69
C ALA A 48 2.01 6.80 -10.71
N ILE A 49 3.09 6.24 -10.15
CA ILE A 49 3.01 5.18 -9.14
C ILE A 49 2.34 5.70 -7.87
N LEU A 50 2.79 6.85 -7.34
CA LEU A 50 2.21 7.46 -6.15
C LEU A 50 0.74 7.84 -6.36
N GLY A 51 0.39 8.36 -7.54
CA GLY A 51 -0.99 8.63 -7.92
C GLY A 51 -1.85 7.37 -7.93
N ALA A 52 -1.34 6.26 -8.47
CA ALA A 52 -2.05 4.98 -8.45
C ALA A 52 -2.22 4.40 -7.04
N VAL A 53 -1.21 4.55 -6.17
CA VAL A 53 -1.29 4.16 -4.75
C VAL A 53 -2.37 4.99 -4.04
N ALA A 54 -2.36 6.32 -4.20
CA ALA A 54 -3.35 7.20 -3.58
C ALA A 54 -4.78 6.95 -4.07
N ALA A 55 -4.96 6.72 -5.38
CA ALA A 55 -6.27 6.40 -5.95
C ALA A 55 -6.81 5.06 -5.43
N LEU A 56 -5.94 4.04 -5.33
CA LEU A 56 -6.32 2.75 -4.77
C LEU A 56 -6.67 2.88 -3.27
N ALA A 57 -5.89 3.66 -2.53
CA ALA A 57 -6.11 3.95 -1.11
C ALA A 57 -7.48 4.58 -0.86
N GLU A 58 -7.83 5.63 -1.60
CA GLU A 58 -9.14 6.29 -1.46
C GLU A 58 -10.31 5.36 -1.85
N ARG A 59 -10.12 4.54 -2.89
CA ARG A 59 -11.12 3.54 -3.28
C ARG A 59 -11.37 2.50 -2.20
N ILE A 60 -10.32 1.99 -1.55
CA ILE A 60 -10.44 1.01 -0.46
C ILE A 60 -11.04 1.68 0.79
N ARG A 61 -10.58 2.90 1.11
CA ARG A 61 -11.04 3.64 2.27
C ARG A 61 -12.53 3.96 2.17
N ALA A 62 -13.01 4.39 1.00
CA ALA A 62 -14.41 4.69 0.73
C ALA A 62 -15.09 5.56 1.82
N GLY A 63 -14.35 6.54 2.35
CA GLY A 63 -14.83 7.43 3.43
C GLY A 63 -14.67 6.87 4.86
N THR A 64 -14.23 5.63 5.03
CA THR A 64 -13.92 5.03 6.33
C THR A 64 -12.77 5.77 7.00
N ARG A 65 -12.92 6.15 8.28
CA ARG A 65 -11.78 6.69 9.05
C ARG A 65 -10.80 5.54 9.34
N VAL A 66 -9.50 5.80 9.10
CA VAL A 66 -8.42 4.84 9.36
C VAL A 66 -7.51 5.38 10.45
N SER A 67 -6.99 4.50 11.29
CA SER A 67 -6.06 4.85 12.37
C SER A 67 -4.63 5.07 11.88
N ALA A 68 -4.25 4.38 10.79
CA ALA A 68 -2.94 4.50 10.15
C ALA A 68 -3.00 4.02 8.70
N VAL A 69 -1.95 4.33 7.94
CA VAL A 69 -1.66 3.75 6.62
C VAL A 69 -0.33 3.01 6.71
N GLY A 70 -0.33 1.72 6.35
CA GLY A 70 0.87 0.92 6.18
C GLY A 70 1.14 0.72 4.68
N LEU A 71 2.39 0.94 4.25
CA LEU A 71 2.81 0.74 2.87
C LEU A 71 4.06 -0.14 2.83
N SER A 72 3.99 -1.29 2.18
CA SER A 72 5.16 -2.06 1.74
C SER A 72 5.51 -1.71 0.30
N SER A 73 6.80 -1.86 -0.06
CA SER A 73 7.27 -1.71 -1.43
C SER A 73 8.14 -2.91 -1.80
N ALA A 74 8.03 -3.36 -3.04
CA ALA A 74 8.98 -4.29 -3.61
C ALA A 74 10.34 -3.60 -3.75
N GLY A 75 11.31 -4.06 -2.96
CA GLY A 75 12.69 -3.60 -3.03
C GLY A 75 13.25 -3.09 -1.71
N VAL A 76 14.52 -2.67 -1.72
CA VAL A 76 15.18 -2.10 -0.54
C VAL A 76 14.92 -0.59 -0.49
N ILE A 77 14.18 -0.15 0.53
CA ILE A 77 13.94 1.27 0.79
C ILE A 77 15.14 1.84 1.56
N ASP A 78 15.82 2.82 0.98
CA ASP A 78 16.66 3.77 1.72
C ASP A 78 15.74 4.78 2.39
N SER A 79 15.44 4.54 3.66
CA SER A 79 14.54 5.37 4.46
C SER A 79 15.11 6.76 4.78
N ALA A 80 16.44 6.92 4.76
CA ALA A 80 17.07 8.23 4.98
C ALA A 80 16.87 9.15 3.77
N ARG A 81 16.74 8.58 2.56
CA ARG A 81 16.57 9.33 1.31
C ARG A 81 15.17 9.21 0.71
N GLY A 82 14.32 8.35 1.26
CA GLY A 82 12.98 8.09 0.74
C GLY A 82 12.99 7.46 -0.66
N ARG A 83 14.00 6.62 -0.97
CA ARG A 83 14.17 6.02 -2.31
C ARG A 83 14.16 4.50 -2.27
N VAL A 84 13.64 3.90 -3.33
CA VAL A 84 13.80 2.46 -3.58
C VAL A 84 15.15 2.27 -4.30
N THR A 85 16.11 1.65 -3.62
CA THR A 85 17.48 1.51 -4.13
C THR A 85 17.68 0.26 -4.98
N HIS A 86 16.90 -0.79 -4.69
CA HIS A 86 16.97 -2.06 -5.39
C HIS A 86 15.55 -2.58 -5.55
N ALA A 87 15.01 -2.49 -6.76
CA ALA A 87 13.79 -3.20 -7.15
C ALA A 87 14.02 -3.91 -8.48
N THR A 88 13.00 -4.62 -8.96
CA THR A 88 13.04 -5.13 -10.35
C THR A 88 13.09 -3.95 -11.33
N SER A 89 13.46 -4.18 -12.58
CA SER A 89 13.45 -3.13 -13.63
C SER A 89 12.09 -2.43 -13.81
N SER A 90 11.04 -2.96 -13.18
CA SER A 90 9.69 -2.40 -13.14
C SER A 90 9.47 -1.34 -12.05
N LEU A 91 10.44 -1.06 -11.17
CA LEU A 91 10.35 -0.03 -10.14
C LEU A 91 11.65 0.77 -10.15
N ALA A 92 11.81 1.66 -11.12
CA ALA A 92 12.93 2.59 -11.09
C ALA A 92 12.68 3.64 -9.99
N GLY A 93 13.58 3.70 -9.01
CA GLY A 93 13.54 4.61 -7.86
C GLY A 93 14.50 5.79 -7.95
#